data_AF-A0A8T5BIG0-F1
#
_entry.id   AF-A0A8T5BIG0-F1
#
_cell.length_a   1.000
_cell.length_b   1.000
_cell.length_c   1.000
_cell.angle_alpha   90.00
_cell.angle_beta   90.00
_cell.angle_gamma   90.00
#
_symmetry.space_group_name_H-M   'P 1'
#
loop_
_entity.id
_entity.type
_entity.pdbx_description
1 polymer ?
#
loop_
_entity_poly.entity_id
_entity_poly.type
_entity_poly.pdbx_seq_one_letter_code
_entity_poly.pdbx_strand_id
1 'polypeptide(L)' 'MIKIKINFFNLIAAVCSLLLVVYAWTMFLPMFEGLTQYSEVRNIIIVLSLLLLAVSILQFYVAFRKEETKPKDQS' A
#
# COMPACT_ATOMS: atom_id res chain seq x y z
N MET A 1 20.41 4.64 18.20
CA MET A 1 19.49 5.53 17.47
C MET A 1 19.20 4.92 16.11
N ILE A 2 18.05 4.28 15.99
CA ILE A 2 17.63 3.58 14.78
C ILE A 2 17.40 4.65 13.70
N LYS A 3 18.38 4.83 12.80
CA LYS A 3 18.23 5.67 11.61
C LYS A 3 17.49 4.86 10.55
N ILE A 4 16.19 4.65 10.78
CA ILE A 4 15.27 4.17 9.75
C ILE A 4 15.28 5.23 8.66
N LYS A 5 16.04 4.97 7.60
CA LYS A 5 16.05 5.80 6.39
C LYS A 5 14.85 5.33 5.55
N ILE A 6 13.63 5.46 6.11
CA ILE A 6 12.39 5.22 5.35
C ILE A 6 12.50 6.11 4.12
N ASN A 7 12.53 5.48 2.96
CA ASN A 7 12.57 6.19 1.70
C ASN A 7 11.25 6.98 1.63
N PHE A 8 11.30 8.31 1.73
CA PHE A 8 10.11 9.17 1.83
C PHE A 8 9.09 8.88 0.71
N PHE A 9 9.59 8.51 -0.47
CA PHE A 9 8.80 8.03 -1.60
C PHE A 9 7.95 6.78 -1.28
N ASN A 10 8.54 5.83 -0.57
CA ASN A 10 7.89 4.58 -0.16
C ASN A 10 6.85 4.84 0.93
N LEU A 11 7.14 5.75 1.87
CA LEU A 11 6.18 6.18 2.89
C LEU A 11 4.95 6.82 2.27
N ILE A 12 5.16 7.74 1.32
CA ILE A 12 4.08 8.41 0.60
C ILE A 12 3.27 7.39 -0.22
N ALA A 13 3.93 6.45 -0.91
CA ALA A 13 3.25 5.41 -1.68
C ALA A 13 2.40 4.48 -0.79
N ALA A 14 2.91 4.11 0.38
CA ALA A 14 2.17 3.30 1.36
C ALA A 14 0.96 4.06 1.93
N VAL A 15 1.12 5.32 2.33
CA VAL A 15 0.03 6.18 2.82
C VAL A 15 -1.02 6.39 1.74
N CYS A 16 -0.59 6.66 0.50
CA CYS A 16 -1.50 6.85 -0.63
C CYS A 16 -2.28 5.56 -0.94
N SER A 17 -1.63 4.40 -0.90
CA SER A 17 -2.29 3.09 -1.06
C SER A 17 -3.34 2.85 0.03
N LEU A 18 -3.01 3.17 1.27
CA LEU A 18 -3.91 2.99 2.41
C LEU A 18 -5.14 3.92 2.31
N LEU A 19 -4.93 5.18 1.94
CA LEU A 19 -6.01 6.14 1.68
C LEU A 19 -6.92 5.67 0.55
N LEU A 20 -6.35 5.10 -0.50
CA LEU A 20 -7.10 4.63 -1.67
C LEU A 20 -7.99 3.42 -1.33
N VAL A 21 -7.49 2.49 -0.50
CA VAL A 21 -8.26 1.36 0.02
C VAL A 21 -9.41 1.84 0.91
N VAL A 22 -9.13 2.76 1.84
CA VAL A 22 -10.17 3.32 2.72
C VAL A 22 -11.24 4.04 1.90
N TYR A 23 -10.85 4.90 0.96
CA TYR A 23 -11.77 5.62 0.10
C TYR A 23 -12.65 4.68 -0.75
N ALA A 24 -12.02 3.65 -1.34
CA ALA A 24 -12.73 2.64 -2.12
C ALA A 24 -13.79 1.90 -1.27
N TRP A 25 -13.46 1.58 -0.02
CA TRP A 25 -14.40 0.89 0.88
C TRP A 25 -15.51 1.79 1.43
N THR A 26 -15.17 3.00 1.91
CA THR A 26 -16.11 3.85 2.66
C THR A 26 -16.95 4.76 1.79
N MET A 27 -16.47 5.10 0.60
CA MET A 27 -17.14 6.06 -0.27
C MET A 27 -17.57 5.42 -1.58
N PHE A 28 -16.68 4.65 -2.21
CA PHE A 28 -16.96 4.03 -3.51
C PHE A 28 -17.92 2.85 -3.41
N LEU A 29 -17.73 1.95 -2.44
CA LEU A 29 -18.61 0.80 -2.24
C LEU A 29 -20.08 1.19 -1.95
N PRO A 30 -20.38 2.04 -0.95
CA PRO A 30 -21.77 2.42 -0.65
C PRO A 30 -22.40 3.31 -1.71
N MET A 31 -21.60 4.07 -2.49
CA MET A 31 -22.12 4.85 -3.61
C MET A 31 -22.73 3.97 -4.73
N PHE A 32 -22.29 2.72 -4.85
CA PHE A 32 -22.81 1.76 -5.82
C PHE A 32 -23.84 0.80 -5.25
N GLU A 33 -24.18 0.88 -3.95
CA GLU A 33 -25.22 0.04 -3.36
C GLU A 33 -26.57 0.33 -4.03
N GLY A 34 -27.12 -0.68 -4.72
CA GLY A 34 -28.38 -0.58 -5.46
C GLY A 34 -28.25 -0.63 -6.99
N LEU A 35 -27.03 -0.54 -7.53
CA LEU A 35 -26.76 -0.70 -8.96
C LEU A 35 -26.36 -2.15 -9.28
N THR A 36 -26.79 -2.68 -10.41
CA THR A 36 -26.43 -4.04 -10.89
C THR A 36 -24.91 -4.23 -11.03
N GLN A 37 -24.17 -3.15 -11.23
CA GLN A 37 -22.71 -3.12 -11.35
C GLN A 37 -21.97 -3.22 -10.00
N TYR A 38 -22.68 -3.19 -8.87
CA TYR A 38 -22.10 -3.30 -7.52
C TYR A 38 -21.19 -4.53 -7.37
N SER A 39 -21.60 -5.67 -7.92
CA SER A 39 -20.82 -6.91 -7.82
C SER A 39 -19.49 -6.83 -8.57
N GLU A 40 -19.46 -6.19 -9.74
CA GLU A 40 -18.22 -5.99 -10.51
C GLU A 40 -17.30 -4.98 -9.84
N VAL A 41 -17.86 -3.84 -9.42
CA VAL A 41 -17.12 -2.79 -8.71
C VAL A 41 -16.51 -3.32 -7.42
N ARG A 42 -17.26 -4.11 -6.65
CA ARG A 42 -16.78 -4.77 -5.44
C ARG A 42 -15.62 -5.73 -5.74
N ASN A 43 -15.71 -6.51 -6.81
CA ASN A 43 -14.64 -7.42 -7.20
C ASN A 43 -13.37 -6.66 -7.61
N ILE A 44 -13.49 -5.58 -8.38
CA ILE A 44 -12.38 -4.70 -8.77
C ILE A 44 -11.71 -4.11 -7.52
N ILE A 45 -12.47 -3.60 -6.56
CA ILE A 45 -11.93 -3.02 -5.33
C ILE A 45 -11.19 -4.06 -4.49
N ILE A 46 -11.70 -5.29 -4.40
CA ILE A 46 -11.02 -6.39 -3.71
C ILE A 46 -9.68 -6.71 -4.39
N VAL A 47 -9.68 -6.86 -5.71
CA VAL A 47 -8.47 -7.13 -6.48
C VAL A 47 -7.46 -5.99 -6.33
N LEU A 48 -7.91 -4.74 -6.41
CA LEU A 48 -7.07 -3.55 -6.22
C LEU A 48 -6.47 -3.52 -4.81
N SER A 49 -7.26 -3.83 -3.80
CA SER A 49 -6.81 -3.89 -2.40
C SER A 49 -5.75 -4.97 -2.20
N LEU A 50 -5.94 -6.17 -2.79
CA LEU A 50 -4.94 -7.24 -2.77
C LEU A 50 -3.65 -6.83 -3.48
N LEU A 51 -3.77 -6.13 -4.61
CA LEU A 51 -2.61 -5.64 -5.37
C LEU A 51 -1.82 -4.61 -4.55
N LEU A 52 -2.52 -3.65 -3.93
CA LEU A 52 -1.92 -2.64 -3.08
C LEU A 52 -1.25 -3.26 -1.84
N LEU A 53 -1.87 -4.29 -1.26
CA LEU A 53 -1.27 -5.05 -0.15
C LEU A 53 0.04 -5.73 -0.58
N ALA A 54 0.04 -6.39 -1.75
CA ALA A 54 1.22 -7.04 -2.30
C ALA A 54 2.35 -6.02 -2.59
N VAL A 55 1.99 -4.87 -3.17
CA VAL A 55 2.94 -3.76 -3.38
C VAL A 55 3.50 -3.26 -2.05
N SER A 56 2.66 -3.07 -1.02
CA SER A 56 3.11 -2.63 0.29
C SER A 56 4.06 -3.64 0.94
N ILE A 57 3.79 -4.93 0.83
CA ILE A 57 4.69 -6.00 1.33
C ILE A 57 6.02 -5.97 0.59
N LEU A 58 6.00 -5.85 -0.75
CA LEU A 58 7.21 -5.78 -1.56
C LEU A 58 8.03 -4.53 -1.23
N GLN A 59 7.37 -3.38 -1.10
CA GLN A 59 7.96 -2.12 -0.68
C GLN A 59 8.63 -2.23 0.69
N PHE A 60 7.99 -2.93 1.63
CA PHE A 60 8.56 -3.22 2.95
C PHE A 60 9.77 -4.13 2.80
N TYR A 61 9.65 -5.26 2.10
CA TYR A 61 10.74 -6.22 1.88
C TYR A 61 11.99 -5.57 1.26
N VAL A 62 11.82 -4.74 0.24
CA VAL A 62 12.91 -3.98 -0.40
C VAL A 62 13.54 -2.99 0.59
N ALA A 63 12.74 -2.33 1.42
CA ALA A 63 13.23 -1.41 2.44
C ALA A 63 14.07 -2.13 3.51
N PHE A 64 13.62 -3.28 4.01
CA PHE A 64 14.35 -4.10 4.98
C PHE A 64 15.67 -4.64 4.41
N ARG A 65 15.65 -5.12 3.16
CA ARG A 65 16.86 -5.60 2.47
C ARG A 65 17.90 -4.49 2.27
N LYS A 66 17.47 -3.23 2.04
CA LYS A 66 18.36 -2.07 1.96
C LYS A 66 19.02 -1.71 3.30
N GLU A 67 18.41 -2.03 4.43
CA GLU A 67 19.04 -1.85 5.74
C GLU A 67 20.13 -2.90 5.99
N GLU A 68 19.97 -4.14 5.50
CA GLU A 68 20.99 -5.19 5.63
C GLU A 68 22.20 -5.00 4.71
N THR A 69 22.03 -4.32 3.57
CA THR A 69 23.12 -4.08 2.60
C THR A 69 23.92 -2.82 2.85
N LYS A 70 23.66 -2.06 3.92
CA LYS A 70 24.60 -1.01 4.34
C LYS A 70 25.80 -1.64 5.04
N PRO A 71 27.00 -1.65 4.43
CA PRO A 71 28.19 -2.12 5.12
C PRO A 71 28.41 -1.24 6.36
N LYS A 72 28.69 -1.91 7.47
CA LYS A 72 29.31 -1.28 8.63
C LYS A 72 30.77 -0.92 8.30
N ASP A 73 30.97 0.08 7.47
CA ASP A 73 32.22 0.85 7.40
C ASP A 73 31.86 2.25 7.90
N GLN A 74 31.81 2.48 9.23
CA GLN A 74 32.96 2.66 10.12
C GLN A 74 33.95 3.69 9.56
N SER A 75 33.58 4.96 9.79
CA SER A 75 34.53 6.07 9.94
C SER A 75 35.34 5.91 11.22
#